data_AF-A0A350F3Q1-F1
#
_entry.id   AF-A0A350F3Q1-F1
#
_cell.length_a   1.000
_cell.length_b   1.000
_cell.length_c   1.000
_cell.angle_alpha   90.00
_cell.angle_beta   90.00
_cell.angle_gamma   90.00
#
_symmetry.space_group_name_H-M   'P 1'
#
loop_
_entity.id
_entity.type
_entity.pdbx_description
1 polymer ?
#
loop_
_entity_poly.entity_id
_entity_poly.type
_entity_poly.pdbx_seq_one_letter_code
_entity_poly.pdbx_strand_id
1 'polypeptide(L)'
;MDRLFRSELLRALDEGTPFAMGILSRVKGSSPQKLGAKALFFRDGRIVGTMGGGCLEAEVRERARHSLVTGVPVRFELLLDHDFGWDDGLICGGKVEVLVLPHAPGASELWRKLAAREEAVNWGVGGDFEITGFNPGAPKGGEWLYQENVLPPVVLWLGGAGHVSQAVARQAALLDFAVTVFDDRPALANSSLFPPECSLRVGPWEDLLAESIPPRTVFGLVLTRGHNHDALVLSRWIRQP
;
A
#
# COMPACT_ATOMS: atom_id res chain seq x y z
N MET A 1 -0.88 0.45 1.59
CA MET A 1 -1.85 -0.65 1.38
C MET A 1 -1.16 -1.73 0.58
N ASP A 2 -1.19 -2.99 1.04
CA ASP A 2 -0.61 -4.08 0.28
C ASP A 2 -1.43 -4.41 -0.98
N ARG A 3 -0.86 -5.24 -1.87
CA ARG A 3 -1.47 -5.60 -3.17
C ARG A 3 -2.80 -6.34 -3.01
N LEU A 4 -2.89 -7.29 -2.09
CA LEU A 4 -4.09 -8.11 -1.87
C LEU A 4 -5.24 -7.25 -1.35
N PHE A 5 -4.94 -6.34 -0.41
CA PHE A 5 -5.89 -5.37 0.09
C PHE A 5 -6.46 -4.51 -1.04
N ARG A 6 -5.60 -3.97 -1.92
CA ARG A 6 -6.04 -3.14 -3.04
C ARG A 6 -6.90 -3.90 -4.04
N SER A 7 -6.51 -5.12 -4.42
CA SER A 7 -7.27 -5.90 -5.39
C SER A 7 -8.66 -6.26 -4.86
N GLU A 8 -8.76 -6.66 -3.60
CA GLU A 8 -10.05 -6.99 -2.99
C GLU A 8 -10.92 -5.76 -2.71
N LEU A 9 -10.31 -4.62 -2.36
CA LEU A 9 -11.03 -3.35 -2.26
C LEU A 9 -11.70 -2.99 -3.59
N LEU A 10 -10.94 -3.01 -4.70
CA LEU A 10 -11.47 -2.71 -6.03
C LEU A 10 -12.54 -3.71 -6.46
N ARG A 11 -12.28 -5.01 -6.25
CA ARG A 11 -13.26 -6.08 -6.55
C ARG A 11 -14.57 -5.89 -5.80
N ALA A 12 -14.50 -5.60 -4.50
CA ALA A 12 -15.69 -5.36 -3.69
C ALA A 12 -16.46 -4.12 -4.14
N LEU A 13 -15.77 -3.04 -4.54
CA LEU A 13 -16.39 -1.84 -5.10
C LEU A 13 -17.06 -2.10 -6.46
N ASP A 14 -16.41 -2.88 -7.34
CA ASP A 14 -16.94 -3.24 -8.67
C ASP A 14 -18.20 -4.12 -8.57
N GLU A 15 -18.19 -5.08 -7.64
CA GLU A 15 -19.31 -5.99 -7.41
C GLU A 15 -20.44 -5.37 -6.55
N GLY A 16 -20.22 -4.19 -5.98
CA GLY A 16 -21.14 -3.58 -5.00
C GLY A 16 -21.26 -4.40 -3.71
N THR A 17 -20.24 -5.21 -3.38
CA THR A 17 -20.22 -6.04 -2.17
C THR A 17 -20.06 -5.15 -0.93
N PRO A 18 -21.00 -5.14 0.03
CA PRO A 18 -20.86 -4.35 1.25
C PRO A 18 -19.68 -4.84 2.12
N PHE A 19 -18.89 -3.90 2.62
CA PHE A 19 -17.82 -4.14 3.59
C PHE A 19 -17.70 -2.97 4.56
N ALA A 20 -17.21 -3.24 5.76
CA ALA A 20 -16.77 -2.20 6.69
C ALA A 20 -15.24 -2.11 6.64
N MET A 21 -14.72 -0.90 6.67
CA MET A 21 -13.28 -0.67 6.79
C MET A 21 -12.91 -0.42 8.25
N GLY A 22 -12.03 -1.28 8.80
CA GLY A 22 -11.36 -1.04 10.07
C GLY A 22 -10.07 -0.26 9.84
N ILE A 23 -9.80 0.77 10.65
CA ILE A 23 -8.58 1.59 10.58
C ILE A 23 -7.99 1.78 11.98
N LEU A 24 -6.72 1.45 12.16
CA LEU A 24 -5.98 1.77 13.38
C LEU A 24 -5.64 3.27 13.38
N SER A 25 -6.46 4.09 14.03
CA SER A 25 -6.41 5.56 13.95
C SER A 25 -5.45 6.20 14.94
N ARG A 26 -5.19 5.56 16.08
CA ARG A 26 -4.19 6.01 17.07
C ARG A 26 -3.53 4.82 17.75
N VAL A 27 -2.29 5.01 18.15
CA VAL A 27 -1.50 4.04 18.92
C VAL A 27 -0.74 4.77 20.02
N LYS A 28 -0.76 4.21 21.23
CA LYS A 28 0.07 4.65 22.37
C LYS A 28 0.72 3.41 23.01
N GLY A 29 2.04 3.38 23.03
CA GLY A 29 2.79 2.20 23.48
C GLY A 29 2.93 1.16 22.38
N SER A 30 3.13 -0.10 22.76
CA SER A 30 3.29 -1.21 21.80
C SER A 30 1.93 -1.62 21.20
N SER A 31 1.94 -1.98 19.91
CA SER A 31 0.74 -2.42 19.20
C SER A 31 1.10 -3.54 18.21
N PRO A 32 0.17 -4.45 17.91
CA PRO A 32 0.42 -5.56 16.99
C PRO A 32 0.51 -5.11 15.52
N GLN A 33 0.05 -3.89 15.23
CA GLN A 33 0.12 -3.27 13.91
C GLN A 33 0.49 -1.79 13.97
N LYS A 34 0.96 -1.26 12.83
CA LYS A 34 1.32 0.15 12.67
C LYS A 34 0.09 1.03 12.55
N LEU A 35 0.22 2.27 13.02
CA LEU A 35 -0.76 3.33 12.76
C LEU A 35 -1.14 3.36 11.26
N GLY A 36 -2.44 3.41 10.98
CA GLY A 36 -2.95 3.37 9.61
C GLY A 36 -3.07 1.97 9.00
N ALA A 37 -2.82 0.89 9.76
CA ALA A 37 -3.21 -0.45 9.37
C ALA A 37 -4.73 -0.50 9.10
N LYS A 38 -5.09 -1.24 8.05
CA LYS A 38 -6.46 -1.31 7.53
C LYS A 38 -6.84 -2.76 7.27
N ALA A 39 -8.10 -3.07 7.51
CA ALA A 39 -8.70 -4.33 7.10
C ALA A 39 -10.13 -4.12 6.59
N LEU A 40 -10.51 -4.88 5.58
CA LEU A 40 -11.87 -4.99 5.07
C LEU A 40 -12.57 -6.13 5.79
N PHE A 41 -13.75 -5.87 6.34
CA PHE A 41 -14.58 -6.86 7.01
C PHE A 41 -15.86 -7.05 6.21
N PHE A 42 -16.12 -8.27 5.77
CA PHE A 42 -17.29 -8.63 4.96
C PHE A 42 -18.39 -9.28 5.81
N ARG A 43 -19.63 -9.22 5.33
CA ARG A 43 -20.78 -9.82 6.04
C ARG A 43 -20.71 -11.34 6.19
N ASP A 44 -20.02 -12.01 5.27
CA ASP A 44 -19.80 -13.46 5.29
C ASP A 44 -18.65 -13.87 6.23
N GLY A 45 -18.06 -12.93 6.95
CA GLY A 45 -16.98 -13.17 7.90
C GLY A 45 -15.58 -13.17 7.27
N ARG A 46 -15.46 -13.00 5.94
CA ARG A 46 -14.15 -12.80 5.30
C ARG A 46 -13.50 -11.51 5.81
N ILE A 47 -12.17 -11.56 5.96
CA ILE A 47 -11.33 -10.42 6.32
C ILE A 47 -10.21 -10.31 5.30
N VAL A 48 -9.94 -9.11 4.80
CA VAL A 48 -8.78 -8.83 3.93
C VAL A 48 -7.94 -7.71 4.53
N GLY A 49 -6.63 -7.95 4.64
CA GLY A 49 -5.75 -7.16 5.49
C GLY A 49 -5.75 -7.70 6.93
N THR A 50 -5.05 -7.03 7.83
CA THR A 50 -4.99 -7.44 9.24
C THR A 50 -4.91 -6.24 10.17
N MET A 51 -5.58 -6.36 11.31
CA MET A 51 -5.46 -5.41 12.42
C MET A 51 -4.36 -5.82 13.41
N GLY A 52 -3.69 -6.95 13.16
CA GLY A 52 -2.65 -7.52 14.02
C GLY A 52 -3.01 -8.85 14.68
N GLY A 53 -4.17 -9.43 14.34
CA GLY A 53 -4.66 -10.68 14.92
C GLY A 53 -5.13 -10.55 16.38
N GLY A 54 -5.37 -11.69 17.02
CA GLY A 54 -5.71 -11.79 18.44
C GLY A 54 -7.00 -11.05 18.84
N CYS A 55 -7.02 -10.55 20.08
CA CYS A 55 -8.18 -9.87 20.66
C CYS A 55 -8.56 -8.60 19.87
N LEU A 56 -7.58 -7.85 19.37
CA LEU A 56 -7.86 -6.64 18.59
C LEU A 56 -8.64 -6.98 17.31
N GLU A 57 -8.20 -7.96 16.54
CA GLU A 57 -8.90 -8.32 15.30
C GLU A 57 -10.28 -8.92 15.56
N ALA A 58 -10.43 -9.72 16.62
CA ALA A 58 -11.73 -10.26 17.03
C ALA A 58 -12.72 -9.16 17.44
N GLU A 59 -12.26 -8.17 18.20
CA GLU A 59 -13.09 -7.04 18.65
C GLU A 59 -13.51 -6.14 17.47
N VAL A 60 -12.59 -5.85 16.55
CA VAL A 60 -12.90 -5.09 15.33
C VAL A 60 -13.88 -5.85 14.45
N ARG A 61 -13.73 -7.17 14.32
CA ARG A 61 -14.65 -8.02 13.54
C ARG A 61 -16.08 -7.94 14.08
N GLU A 62 -16.28 -8.07 15.39
CA GLU A 62 -17.62 -8.02 15.96
C GLU A 62 -18.28 -6.65 15.77
N ARG A 63 -17.51 -5.57 15.99
CA ARG A 63 -18.01 -4.20 15.75
C ARG A 63 -18.27 -3.93 14.28
N ALA A 64 -17.43 -4.42 13.37
CA ALA A 64 -17.65 -4.32 11.93
C ALA A 64 -18.93 -5.03 11.50
N ARG A 65 -19.18 -6.24 12.01
CA ARG A 65 -20.42 -6.99 11.74
C ARG A 65 -21.64 -6.21 12.21
N HIS A 66 -21.61 -5.65 13.42
CA HIS A 66 -22.72 -4.85 13.95
C HIS A 66 -22.91 -3.55 13.15
N SER A 67 -21.81 -2.83 12.89
CA SER A 67 -21.80 -1.58 12.13
C SER A 67 -22.30 -1.76 10.68
N LEU A 68 -22.02 -2.89 10.04
CA LEU A 68 -22.59 -3.23 8.73
C LEU A 68 -24.10 -3.46 8.74
N VAL A 69 -24.66 -3.87 9.87
CA VAL A 69 -26.11 -4.06 10.02
C VAL A 69 -26.80 -2.73 10.34
N THR A 70 -26.22 -1.91 11.21
CA THR A 70 -26.82 -0.63 11.65
C THR A 70 -26.55 0.53 10.72
N GLY A 71 -25.49 0.45 9.90
CA GLY A 71 -24.97 1.57 9.12
C GLY A 71 -24.25 2.63 9.96
N VAL A 72 -24.08 2.41 11.27
CA VAL A 72 -23.52 3.40 12.19
C VAL A 72 -22.02 3.17 12.34
N PRO A 73 -21.16 4.17 12.02
CA PRO A 73 -19.73 4.05 12.24
C PRO A 73 -19.38 4.04 13.73
N VAL A 74 -18.26 3.40 14.07
CA VAL A 74 -17.84 3.25 15.46
C VAL A 74 -16.40 3.69 15.61
N ARG A 75 -16.13 4.53 16.61
CA ARG A 75 -14.79 4.80 17.13
C ARG A 75 -14.67 4.17 18.50
N PHE A 76 -13.56 3.48 18.74
CA PHE A 76 -13.32 2.91 20.05
C PHE A 76 -11.86 2.75 20.37
N GLU A 77 -11.63 2.53 21.66
CA GLU A 77 -10.31 2.34 22.22
C GLU A 77 -10.25 0.95 22.85
N LEU A 78 -9.12 0.27 22.63
CA LEU A 78 -8.83 -1.02 23.23
C LEU A 78 -7.50 -0.91 23.98
N LEU A 79 -7.55 -1.23 25.27
CA LEU A 79 -6.35 -1.46 26.08
C LEU A 79 -5.88 -2.89 25.81
N LEU A 80 -4.62 -3.02 25.38
CA LEU A 80 -3.96 -4.29 25.11
C LEU A 80 -3.19 -4.72 26.35
N ASP A 81 -3.88 -4.86 27.48
CA ASP A 81 -3.30 -5.36 28.72
C ASP A 81 -3.46 -6.88 28.86
N HIS A 82 -2.74 -7.43 29.84
CA HIS A 82 -2.54 -8.86 30.03
C HIS A 82 -3.73 -9.61 30.66
N ASP A 83 -4.87 -8.96 30.90
CA ASP A 83 -5.91 -9.48 31.80
C ASP A 83 -7.11 -10.13 31.08
N PHE A 84 -6.92 -10.56 29.83
CA PHE A 84 -7.93 -11.31 29.08
C PHE A 84 -7.83 -12.83 29.34
N GLY A 85 -7.99 -13.28 30.59
CA GLY A 85 -8.52 -14.61 31.01
C GLY A 85 -8.10 -15.92 30.32
N TRP A 86 -7.10 -15.92 29.45
CA TRP A 86 -6.56 -17.05 28.72
C TRP A 86 -5.03 -16.97 28.84
N ASP A 87 -4.41 -18.07 29.23
CA ASP A 87 -2.98 -18.20 29.60
C ASP A 87 -1.98 -17.91 28.45
N ASP A 88 -2.43 -17.39 27.31
CA ASP A 88 -1.61 -17.07 26.14
C ASP A 88 -1.55 -15.55 25.93
N GLY A 89 -0.78 -14.89 26.79
CA GLY A 89 -0.69 -13.43 26.89
C GLY A 89 -0.37 -12.70 25.58
N LEU A 90 -1.26 -11.78 25.19
CA LEU A 90 -0.94 -10.73 24.24
C LEU A 90 -0.07 -9.68 24.96
N ILE A 91 1.24 -9.68 24.66
CA ILE A 91 2.29 -8.87 25.34
C ILE A 91 2.29 -7.39 24.89
N CYS A 92 1.27 -6.93 24.16
CA CYS A 92 1.36 -5.63 23.50
C CYS A 92 1.25 -4.43 24.44
N GLY A 93 0.82 -4.56 25.71
CA GLY A 93 0.96 -3.56 26.79
C GLY A 93 0.56 -2.10 26.49
N GLY A 94 -0.11 -1.85 25.38
CA GLY A 94 -0.36 -0.53 24.81
C GLY A 94 -1.84 -0.25 24.64
N LYS A 95 -2.17 0.91 24.10
CA LYS A 95 -3.54 1.33 23.83
C LYS A 95 -3.69 1.73 22.38
N VAL A 96 -4.73 1.23 21.74
CA VAL A 96 -5.02 1.53 20.35
C VAL A 96 -6.41 2.11 20.21
N GLU A 97 -6.58 2.98 19.23
CA GLU A 97 -7.88 3.48 18.79
C GLU A 97 -8.16 2.94 17.39
N VAL A 98 -9.39 2.46 17.18
CA VAL A 98 -9.85 1.94 15.90
C VAL A 98 -11.12 2.64 15.45
N LEU A 99 -11.18 2.93 14.17
CA LEU A 99 -12.39 3.35 13.45
C LEU A 99 -12.95 2.17 12.67
N VAL A 100 -14.26 2.01 12.70
CA VAL A 100 -15.02 1.05 11.89
C VAL A 100 -16.02 1.85 11.05
N LEU A 101 -15.85 1.77 9.72
CA LEU A 101 -16.55 2.60 8.75
C LEU A 101 -17.39 1.71 7.81
N PRO A 102 -18.69 1.51 8.07
CA PRO A 102 -19.56 0.65 7.27
C PRO A 102 -19.93 1.29 5.92
N HIS A 103 -19.85 2.62 5.84
CA HIS A 103 -20.10 3.43 4.65
C HIS A 103 -18.84 3.66 3.81
N ALA A 104 -17.73 2.99 4.12
CA ALA A 104 -16.52 3.06 3.32
C ALA A 104 -16.76 2.86 1.81
N PRO A 105 -17.61 1.91 1.35
CA PRO A 105 -17.92 1.77 -0.08
C PRO A 105 -18.44 3.06 -0.76
N GLY A 106 -19.06 3.97 -0.01
CA GLY A 106 -19.59 5.25 -0.51
C GLY A 106 -18.50 6.19 -1.05
N ALA A 107 -17.27 6.11 -0.53
CA ALA A 107 -16.12 6.88 -1.02
C ALA A 107 -15.38 6.20 -2.19
N SER A 108 -16.13 5.52 -3.07
CA SER A 108 -15.59 4.67 -4.14
C SER A 108 -14.56 5.36 -5.05
N GLU A 109 -14.82 6.61 -5.45
CA GLU A 109 -13.91 7.39 -6.29
C GLU A 109 -12.55 7.60 -5.62
N LEU A 110 -12.55 7.97 -4.34
CA LEU A 110 -11.34 8.14 -3.54
C LEU A 110 -10.56 6.83 -3.43
N TRP A 111 -11.24 5.71 -3.17
CA TRP A 111 -10.59 4.40 -3.06
C TRP A 111 -9.96 3.95 -4.37
N ARG A 112 -10.63 4.18 -5.49
CA ARG A 112 -10.07 3.90 -6.82
C ARG A 112 -8.83 4.75 -7.08
N LYS A 113 -8.87 6.03 -6.74
CA LYS A 113 -7.73 6.94 -6.86
C LYS A 113 -6.54 6.48 -6.00
N LEU A 114 -6.79 6.12 -4.74
CA LEU A 114 -5.77 5.60 -3.83
C LEU A 114 -5.20 4.25 -4.28
N ALA A 115 -6.04 3.37 -4.84
CA ALA A 115 -5.62 2.06 -5.32
C ALA A 115 -4.79 2.14 -6.60
N ALA A 116 -5.04 3.13 -7.47
CA ALA A 116 -4.28 3.39 -8.70
C ALA A 116 -2.84 3.85 -8.42
N ARG A 117 -2.63 4.62 -7.34
CA ARG A 117 -1.30 5.12 -6.89
C ARG A 117 -0.54 5.88 -7.98
N GLU A 118 -1.27 6.69 -8.73
CA GLU A 118 -0.72 7.49 -9.82
C GLU A 118 -0.13 8.83 -9.34
N GLU A 119 -0.68 9.36 -8.26
CA GLU A 119 -0.25 10.63 -7.68
C GLU A 119 -0.35 10.59 -6.17
N ALA A 120 0.21 11.61 -5.52
CA ALA A 120 0.08 11.76 -4.08
C ALA A 120 -1.37 12.13 -3.74
N VAL A 121 -1.96 11.42 -2.78
CA VAL A 121 -3.33 11.64 -2.33
C VAL A 121 -3.33 11.78 -0.82
N ASN A 122 -3.78 12.94 -0.34
CA ASN A 122 -4.10 13.10 1.07
C ASN A 122 -5.57 12.81 1.28
N TRP A 123 -5.88 12.09 2.34
CA TRP A 123 -7.24 11.76 2.70
C TRP A 123 -7.35 11.53 4.19
N GLY A 124 -8.58 11.46 4.70
CA GLY A 124 -8.82 11.21 6.10
C GLY A 124 -10.27 10.94 6.43
N VAL A 125 -10.51 10.84 7.73
CA VAL A 125 -11.83 10.64 8.34
C VAL A 125 -12.10 11.81 9.29
N GLY A 126 -13.13 12.59 8.98
CA GLY A 126 -13.58 13.71 9.81
C GLY A 126 -14.21 13.26 11.14
N GLY A 127 -14.42 14.20 12.06
CA GLY A 127 -15.07 13.95 13.36
C GLY A 127 -16.50 13.43 13.26
N ASP A 128 -17.15 13.67 12.12
CA ASP A 128 -18.45 13.16 11.70
C ASP A 128 -18.38 11.79 10.99
N PHE A 129 -17.19 11.18 10.93
CA PHE A 129 -16.88 9.95 10.21
C PHE A 129 -16.96 10.06 8.66
N GLU A 130 -17.05 11.26 8.11
CA GLU A 130 -16.99 11.46 6.66
C GLU A 130 -15.59 11.14 6.11
N ILE A 131 -15.57 10.45 4.97
CA ILE A 131 -14.33 10.00 4.32
C ILE A 131 -14.07 10.91 3.14
N THR A 132 -12.99 11.68 3.19
CA THR A 132 -12.71 12.70 2.18
C THR A 132 -11.25 12.75 1.77
N GLY A 133 -11.01 13.01 0.49
CA GLY A 133 -9.71 13.43 -0.03
C GLY A 133 -9.55 14.94 0.09
N PHE A 134 -8.33 15.42 0.29
CA PHE A 134 -8.02 16.84 0.38
C PHE A 134 -6.67 17.18 -0.24
N ASN A 135 -6.50 18.45 -0.62
CA ASN A 135 -5.25 18.93 -1.20
C ASN A 135 -4.15 19.03 -0.13
N PRO A 136 -2.88 18.75 -0.47
CA PRO A 136 -1.77 19.03 0.42
C PRO A 136 -1.77 20.50 0.82
N GLY A 137 -1.81 20.79 2.13
CA GLY A 137 -1.86 22.16 2.64
C GLY A 137 -3.24 22.81 2.72
N ALA A 138 -4.32 22.09 2.42
CA ALA A 138 -5.67 22.52 2.81
C ALA A 138 -5.70 22.77 4.34
N PRO A 139 -6.39 23.81 4.82
CA PRO A 139 -6.35 24.19 6.22
C PRO A 139 -6.72 22.98 7.10
N LYS A 140 -5.94 22.78 8.17
CA LYS A 140 -6.21 21.83 9.27
C LYS A 140 -7.43 22.28 10.10
N GLY A 141 -8.53 22.64 9.44
CA GLY A 141 -9.79 23.00 10.07
C GLY A 141 -10.64 21.75 10.26
N GLY A 142 -11.18 21.56 11.46
CA GLY A 142 -12.03 20.41 11.82
C GLY A 142 -11.31 19.38 12.70
N GLU A 143 -12.08 18.69 13.53
CA GLU A 143 -11.61 17.54 14.30
C GLU A 143 -11.41 16.36 13.34
N TRP A 144 -10.18 15.85 13.22
CA TRP A 144 -9.87 14.67 12.40
C TRP A 144 -9.71 13.45 13.29
N LEU A 145 -10.38 12.37 12.92
CA LEU A 145 -10.20 11.06 13.56
C LEU A 145 -8.98 10.34 13.00
N TYR A 146 -8.71 10.50 11.70
CA TYR A 146 -7.56 9.90 11.02
C TYR A 146 -7.18 10.70 9.77
N GLN A 147 -5.88 10.74 9.45
CA GLN A 147 -5.37 11.33 8.21
C GLN A 147 -4.18 10.52 7.69
N GLU A 148 -4.04 10.43 6.37
CA GLU A 148 -2.94 9.76 5.71
C GLU A 148 -2.59 10.47 4.40
N ASN A 149 -1.29 10.50 4.09
CA ASN A 149 -0.79 10.87 2.77
C ASN A 149 -0.27 9.60 2.08
N VAL A 150 -0.92 9.21 0.99
CA VAL A 150 -0.51 8.06 0.18
C VAL A 150 0.27 8.56 -1.02
N LEU A 151 1.54 8.16 -1.09
CA LEU A 151 2.42 8.49 -2.20
C LEU A 151 2.41 7.38 -3.27
N PRO A 152 2.65 7.72 -4.55
CA PRO A 152 2.93 6.72 -5.56
C PRO A 152 4.18 5.89 -5.18
N PRO A 153 4.31 4.64 -5.69
CA PRO A 153 5.53 3.85 -5.51
C PRO A 153 6.76 4.62 -5.96
N VAL A 154 7.87 4.43 -5.24
CA VAL A 154 9.19 4.85 -5.71
C VAL A 154 9.58 3.98 -6.90
N VAL A 155 10.14 4.59 -7.94
CA VAL A 155 10.54 3.86 -9.14
C VAL A 155 11.97 3.37 -8.99
N LEU A 156 12.21 2.11 -9.36
CA LEU A 156 13.54 1.51 -9.47
C LEU A 156 13.79 1.06 -10.90
N TRP A 157 14.74 1.71 -11.57
CA TRP A 157 15.18 1.34 -12.91
C TRP A 157 16.43 0.46 -12.82
N LEU A 158 16.36 -0.72 -13.43
CA LEU A 158 17.46 -1.68 -13.49
C LEU A 158 18.02 -1.70 -14.92
N GLY A 159 19.22 -1.17 -15.09
CA GLY A 159 19.96 -1.21 -16.35
C GLY A 159 20.69 -2.55 -16.46
N GLY A 160 20.07 -3.52 -17.12
CA GLY A 160 20.54 -4.89 -17.25
C GLY A 160 19.60 -5.90 -16.58
N ALA A 161 19.44 -7.08 -17.18
CA ALA A 161 18.56 -8.17 -16.75
C ALA A 161 19.31 -9.43 -16.26
N GLY A 162 20.58 -9.27 -15.85
CA GLY A 162 21.38 -10.38 -15.30
C GLY A 162 20.85 -10.90 -13.96
N HIS A 163 21.49 -11.95 -13.45
CA HIS A 163 21.10 -12.62 -12.19
C HIS A 163 21.01 -11.66 -10.99
N VAL A 164 21.87 -10.63 -10.94
CA VAL A 164 21.82 -9.61 -9.88
C VAL A 164 20.52 -8.82 -9.97
N SER A 165 20.14 -8.32 -11.15
CA SER A 165 18.87 -7.61 -11.35
C SER A 165 17.66 -8.46 -11.01
N GLN A 166 17.68 -9.76 -11.33
CA GLN A 166 16.60 -10.69 -10.96
C GLN A 166 16.45 -10.82 -9.44
N ALA A 167 17.56 -10.88 -8.70
CA ALA A 167 17.54 -10.91 -7.24
C ALA A 167 17.06 -9.58 -6.64
N VAL A 168 17.56 -8.45 -7.15
CA VAL A 168 17.15 -7.11 -6.72
C VAL A 168 15.67 -6.88 -6.98
N ALA A 169 15.18 -7.23 -8.18
CA ALA A 169 13.78 -7.04 -8.54
C ALA A 169 12.82 -7.77 -7.59
N ARG A 170 13.17 -9.00 -7.15
CA ARG A 170 12.37 -9.72 -6.14
C ARG A 170 12.28 -8.99 -4.81
N GLN A 171 13.40 -8.45 -4.32
CA GLN A 171 13.41 -7.69 -3.06
C GLN A 171 12.70 -6.35 -3.19
N ALA A 172 12.94 -5.65 -4.30
CA ALA A 172 12.31 -4.37 -4.59
C ALA A 172 10.78 -4.49 -4.71
N ALA A 173 10.28 -5.57 -5.31
CA ALA A 173 8.84 -5.85 -5.37
C ALA A 173 8.23 -6.05 -3.97
N LEU A 174 8.93 -6.72 -3.05
CA LEU A 174 8.48 -6.88 -1.65
C LEU A 174 8.45 -5.55 -0.90
N LEU A 175 9.36 -4.64 -1.25
CA LEU A 175 9.43 -3.28 -0.70
C LEU A 175 8.53 -2.29 -1.46
N ASP A 176 7.68 -2.77 -2.37
CA ASP A 176 6.67 -2.00 -3.08
C ASP A 176 7.26 -0.91 -4.00
N PHE A 177 8.45 -1.16 -4.56
CA PHE A 177 8.99 -0.36 -5.66
C PHE A 177 8.29 -0.68 -6.98
N ALA A 178 8.09 0.33 -7.81
CA ALA A 178 7.76 0.15 -9.22
C ALA A 178 9.04 -0.15 -10.00
N VAL A 179 9.29 -1.43 -10.28
CA VAL A 179 10.53 -1.88 -10.94
C VAL A 179 10.38 -1.90 -12.46
N THR A 180 11.29 -1.24 -13.16
CA THR A 180 11.45 -1.36 -14.63
C THR A 180 12.83 -1.90 -14.96
N VAL A 181 12.89 -2.94 -15.78
CA VAL A 181 14.13 -3.60 -16.21
C VAL A 181 14.38 -3.30 -17.68
N PHE A 182 15.59 -2.88 -18.01
CA PHE A 182 16.03 -2.54 -19.36
C PHE A 182 17.15 -3.50 -19.77
N ASP A 183 17.00 -4.24 -20.87
CA ASP A 183 18.09 -5.07 -21.41
C ASP A 183 17.88 -5.34 -22.90
N ASP A 184 18.96 -5.47 -23.66
CA ASP A 184 18.94 -5.79 -25.09
C ASP A 184 18.74 -7.29 -25.37
N ARG A 185 18.77 -8.15 -24.34
CA ARG A 185 18.70 -9.60 -24.47
C ARG A 185 17.33 -10.14 -24.04
N PRO A 186 16.44 -10.51 -24.97
CA PRO A 186 15.11 -11.06 -24.64
C PRO A 186 15.18 -12.38 -23.84
N ALA A 187 16.27 -13.14 -23.99
CA ALA A 187 16.51 -14.35 -23.22
C ALA A 187 16.65 -14.10 -21.71
N LEU A 188 16.97 -12.87 -21.29
CA LEU A 188 17.14 -12.51 -19.87
C LEU A 188 16.02 -11.59 -19.37
N ALA A 189 15.56 -10.64 -20.18
CA ALA A 189 14.46 -9.75 -19.81
C ALA A 189 13.10 -10.35 -20.21
N ASN A 190 12.65 -11.39 -19.49
CA ASN A 190 11.34 -12.00 -19.72
C ASN A 190 10.62 -12.32 -18.40
N SER A 191 9.31 -12.52 -18.50
CA SER A 191 8.40 -12.73 -17.36
C SER A 191 8.64 -14.03 -16.59
N SER A 192 9.42 -14.97 -17.11
CA SER A 192 9.79 -16.18 -16.36
C SER A 192 10.92 -15.94 -15.33
N LEU A 193 11.70 -14.87 -15.50
CA LEU A 193 12.87 -14.56 -14.66
C LEU A 193 12.63 -13.41 -13.67
N PHE A 194 11.56 -12.65 -13.87
CA PHE A 194 11.22 -11.47 -13.07
C PHE A 194 9.82 -11.59 -12.43
N PRO A 195 9.59 -10.95 -11.27
CA PRO A 195 8.24 -10.83 -10.71
C PRO A 195 7.25 -10.26 -11.75
N PRO A 196 6.00 -10.74 -11.77
CA PRO A 196 5.00 -10.30 -12.75
C PRO A 196 4.67 -8.81 -12.68
N GLU A 197 4.98 -8.14 -11.56
CA GLU A 197 4.81 -6.71 -11.36
C GLU A 197 5.90 -5.86 -12.03
N CYS A 198 7.02 -6.47 -12.43
CA CYS A 198 8.12 -5.75 -13.07
C CYS A 198 7.75 -5.39 -14.51
N SER A 199 7.97 -4.13 -14.86
CA SER A 199 7.94 -3.70 -16.26
C SER A 199 9.23 -4.11 -16.96
N LEU A 200 9.12 -4.80 -18.10
CA LEU A 200 10.29 -5.22 -18.88
C LEU A 200 10.36 -4.39 -20.17
N ARG A 201 11.51 -3.79 -20.43
CA ARG A 201 11.83 -3.04 -21.64
C ARG A 201 12.96 -3.77 -22.36
N VAL A 202 12.66 -4.30 -23.54
CA VAL A 202 13.58 -5.15 -24.29
C VAL A 202 13.77 -4.58 -25.68
N GLY A 203 15.02 -4.30 -26.03
CA GLY A 203 15.36 -3.72 -27.32
C GLY A 203 16.76 -3.14 -27.37
N PRO A 204 17.17 -2.57 -28.50
CA PRO A 204 18.43 -1.86 -28.63
C PRO A 204 18.59 -0.77 -27.56
N TRP A 205 19.79 -0.62 -27.00
CA TRP A 205 20.02 0.35 -25.92
C TRP A 205 19.72 1.80 -26.32
N GLU A 206 19.88 2.15 -27.60
CA GLU A 206 19.49 3.46 -28.13
C GLU A 206 18.00 3.79 -27.90
N ASP A 207 17.12 2.81 -28.12
CA ASP A 207 15.68 2.96 -27.91
C ASP A 207 15.35 2.95 -26.40
N LEU A 208 15.96 2.03 -25.66
CA LEU A 208 15.76 1.91 -24.20
C LEU A 208 16.15 3.20 -23.46
N LEU A 209 17.20 3.87 -23.92
CA LEU A 209 17.73 5.11 -23.33
C LEU A 209 17.00 6.37 -23.80
N ALA A 210 16.08 6.24 -24.76
CA ALA A 210 15.18 7.31 -25.17
C ALA A 210 13.96 7.43 -24.23
N GLU A 211 13.66 6.41 -23.41
CA GLU A 211 12.57 6.46 -22.43
C GLU A 211 12.81 7.59 -21.40
N SER A 212 11.80 8.42 -21.21
CA SER A 212 11.84 9.55 -20.28
C SER A 212 11.66 9.08 -18.84
N ILE A 213 12.43 9.64 -17.91
CA ILE A 213 12.20 9.44 -16.48
C ILE A 213 10.77 9.88 -16.11
N PRO A 214 9.98 9.03 -15.41
CA PRO A 214 8.67 9.41 -14.93
C PRO A 214 8.77 10.57 -13.92
N PRO A 215 7.75 11.44 -13.79
CA PRO A 215 7.77 12.60 -12.90
C PRO A 215 7.58 12.20 -11.42
N ARG A 216 8.45 11.33 -10.93
CA ARG A 216 8.46 10.73 -9.58
C ARG A 216 9.91 10.48 -9.18
N THR A 217 10.15 10.21 -7.90
CA THR A 217 11.48 9.80 -7.45
C THR A 217 11.88 8.47 -8.12
N VAL A 218 12.99 8.51 -8.86
CA VAL A 218 13.56 7.35 -9.55
C VAL A 218 14.96 7.07 -9.03
N PHE A 219 15.21 5.81 -8.68
CA PHE A 219 16.55 5.30 -8.44
C PHE A 219 16.99 4.46 -9.64
N GLY A 220 18.15 4.80 -10.21
CA GLY A 220 18.77 4.01 -11.28
C GLY A 220 19.86 3.11 -10.73
N LEU A 221 19.79 1.80 -11.02
CA LEU A 221 20.81 0.82 -10.68
C LEU A 221 21.38 0.21 -11.97
N VAL A 222 22.67 0.44 -12.21
CA VAL A 222 23.36 0.02 -13.43
C VAL A 222 24.07 -1.31 -13.18
N LEU A 223 23.61 -2.37 -13.85
CA LEU A 223 24.00 -3.78 -13.65
C LEU A 223 24.09 -4.50 -15.01
N THR A 224 24.72 -3.87 -16.01
CA THR A 224 24.75 -4.42 -17.36
C THR A 224 25.82 -5.52 -17.50
N ARG A 225 25.97 -6.07 -18.71
CA ARG A 225 26.94 -7.14 -19.02
C ARG A 225 28.39 -6.67 -19.19
N GLY A 226 28.73 -5.43 -18.83
CA GLY A 226 30.11 -4.93 -18.81
C GLY A 226 30.24 -3.42 -18.90
N HIS A 227 31.43 -2.91 -18.58
CA HIS A 227 31.69 -1.48 -18.35
C HIS A 227 31.27 -0.54 -19.51
N ASN A 228 31.27 -1.02 -20.76
CA ASN A 228 30.86 -0.20 -21.91
C ASN A 228 29.37 0.12 -21.88
N HIS A 229 28.54 -0.88 -21.54
CA HIS A 229 27.10 -0.69 -21.40
C HIS A 229 26.79 0.08 -20.12
N ASP A 230 27.53 -0.15 -19.04
CA ASP A 230 27.38 0.64 -17.81
C ASP A 230 27.65 2.12 -18.06
N ALA A 231 28.74 2.44 -18.78
CA ALA A 231 29.08 3.81 -19.16
C ALA A 231 27.99 4.44 -20.05
N LEU A 232 27.45 3.69 -21.00
CA LEU A 232 26.37 4.15 -21.87
C LEU A 232 25.12 4.51 -21.07
N VAL A 233 24.64 3.59 -20.21
CA VAL A 233 23.46 3.81 -19.36
C VAL A 233 23.66 5.00 -18.43
N LEU A 234 24.79 5.03 -17.71
CA LEU A 234 25.11 6.10 -16.76
C LEU A 234 25.16 7.46 -17.45
N SER A 235 25.79 7.54 -18.63
CA SER A 235 25.94 8.81 -19.38
C SER A 235 24.61 9.45 -19.73
N ARG A 236 23.56 8.64 -19.91
CA ARG A 236 22.21 9.10 -20.19
C ARG A 236 21.44 9.41 -18.90
N TRP A 237 21.39 8.46 -17.97
CA TRP A 237 20.54 8.56 -16.78
C TRP A 237 20.97 9.69 -15.84
N ILE A 238 22.27 9.95 -15.69
CA ILE A 238 22.77 11.02 -14.80
C ILE A 238 22.42 12.45 -15.29
N ARG A 239 22.05 12.59 -16.57
CA ARG A 239 21.72 13.88 -17.19
C ARG A 239 20.23 14.16 -17.23
N GLN A 240 19.40 13.21 -16.81
CA GLN A 240 17.97 13.41 -16.72
C GLN A 240 17.62 14.02 -15.35
N PRO A 241 16.71 15.00 -15.30
CA PRO A 241 16.39 15.76 -14.10
C PRO A 241 15.69 14.93 -13.02
#